data_AF-A0A945AW35-F1
#
_entry.id   AF-A0A945AW35-F1
#
_cell.length_a   1.000
_cell.length_b   1.000
_cell.length_c   1.000
_cell.angle_alpha   90.00
_cell.angle_beta   90.00
_cell.angle_gamma   90.00
#
_symmetry.space_group_name_H-M   'P 1'
#
loop_
_entity.id
_entity.type
_entity.pdbx_description
1 polymer ?
#
loop_
_entity_poly.entity_id
_entity_poly.type
_entity_poly.pdbx_seq_one_letter_code
_entity_poly.pdbx_strand_id
1 'polypeptide(L)'
;MMVLGVDQSLLQQNTIIKKYLILLVLTLTFLPGCESSAPSSFIYPSEKAMEVRYLCRLPYLDAKAPHQAWSKSTPSWIFINETKIIVYFKNDLTFVLPRNSEITLAQGKYRCIL
;
A
#
# COMPACT_ATOMS: atom_id res chain seq x y z
N MET A 1 32.40 61.76 -10.62
CA MET A 1 32.48 60.40 -11.20
C MET A 1 31.82 59.42 -10.24
N MET A 2 30.50 59.18 -10.38
CA MET A 2 29.72 58.23 -9.57
C MET A 2 29.03 57.20 -10.48
N VAL A 3 29.75 56.66 -11.46
CA VAL A 3 29.18 55.72 -12.44
C VAL A 3 29.72 54.29 -12.25
N LEU A 4 30.85 54.11 -11.54
CA LEU A 4 31.48 52.78 -11.39
C LEU A 4 31.06 52.00 -10.12
N GLY A 5 30.44 52.65 -9.13
CA GLY A 5 30.05 51.98 -7.86
C GLY A 5 28.70 51.25 -7.91
N VAL A 6 27.83 51.65 -8.85
CA VAL A 6 26.47 51.08 -8.98
C VAL A 6 26.50 49.73 -9.71
N ASP A 7 27.36 49.57 -10.71
CA ASP A 7 27.51 48.30 -11.43
C ASP A 7 28.10 47.18 -10.57
N GLN A 8 29.07 47.50 -9.70
CA GLN A 8 29.74 46.50 -8.88
C GLN A 8 28.83 45.96 -7.76
N SER A 9 27.96 46.80 -7.20
CA SER A 9 26.97 46.40 -6.19
C SER A 9 25.84 45.55 -6.80
N LEU A 10 25.34 45.90 -7.99
CA LEU A 10 24.37 45.09 -8.74
C LEU A 10 24.92 43.71 -9.14
N LEU A 11 26.21 43.63 -9.54
CA LEU A 11 26.87 42.37 -9.86
C LEU A 11 27.04 41.47 -8.63
N GLN A 12 27.35 42.06 -7.47
CA GLN A 12 27.44 41.35 -6.19
C GLN A 12 26.08 40.83 -5.71
N GLN A 13 25.01 41.63 -5.90
CA GLN A 13 23.66 41.23 -5.52
C GLN A 13 23.16 40.04 -6.36
N ASN A 14 23.39 40.08 -7.68
CA ASN A 14 23.02 39.00 -8.59
C ASN A 14 23.77 37.69 -8.35
N THR A 15 25.03 37.75 -7.90
CA THR A 15 25.81 36.56 -7.56
C THR A 15 25.37 35.94 -6.22
N ILE A 16 24.98 36.76 -5.24
CA ILE A 16 24.40 36.29 -3.97
C ILE A 16 23.05 35.60 -4.23
N ILE A 17 22.15 36.24 -4.99
CA ILE A 17 20.83 35.67 -5.32
C ILE A 17 20.97 34.35 -6.07
N LYS A 18 21.88 34.24 -7.04
CA LYS A 18 22.16 32.97 -7.74
C LYS A 18 22.69 31.89 -6.82
N LYS A 19 23.56 32.21 -5.85
CA LYS A 19 24.07 31.25 -4.87
C LYS A 19 22.96 30.72 -3.97
N TYR A 20 22.07 31.58 -3.50
CA TYR A 20 20.89 31.18 -2.71
C TYR A 20 19.92 30.32 -3.53
N LEU A 21 19.71 30.64 -4.81
CA LEU A 21 18.86 29.85 -5.69
C LEU A 21 19.44 28.44 -5.93
N ILE A 22 20.74 28.33 -6.13
CA ILE A 22 21.43 27.03 -6.30
C ILE A 22 21.35 26.22 -5.01
N LEU A 23 21.53 26.85 -3.84
CA LEU A 23 21.42 26.19 -2.54
C LEU A 23 20.00 25.67 -2.28
N LEU A 24 18.97 26.45 -2.64
CA LEU A 24 17.56 26.08 -2.51
C LEU A 24 17.16 24.92 -3.43
N VAL A 25 17.68 24.91 -4.67
CA VAL A 25 17.44 23.81 -5.61
C VAL A 25 18.11 22.52 -5.11
N LEU A 26 19.30 22.62 -4.51
CA LEU A 26 20.00 21.48 -3.93
C LEU A 26 19.23 20.88 -2.73
N THR A 27 18.68 21.72 -1.84
CA THR A 27 17.92 21.20 -0.69
C THR A 27 16.59 20.56 -1.09
N LEU A 28 15.99 20.96 -2.23
CA LEU A 28 14.74 20.38 -2.73
C LEU A 28 14.93 19.00 -3.40
N THR A 29 16.09 18.75 -4.02
CA THR A 29 16.35 17.50 -4.75
C THR A 29 16.94 16.37 -3.90
N PHE A 30 17.39 16.66 -2.68
CA PHE A 30 18.06 15.69 -1.79
C PHE A 30 17.33 15.41 -0.48
N LEU A 31 16.02 15.62 -0.42
CA LEU A 31 15.19 14.87 0.51
C LEU A 31 14.88 13.53 -0.15
N PRO A 32 15.68 12.46 0.04
CA PRO A 32 15.19 11.14 -0.29
C PRO A 32 13.90 10.99 0.50
N GLY A 33 12.81 10.74 -0.22
CA GLY A 33 11.55 10.39 0.39
C GLY A 33 11.85 9.41 1.50
N CYS A 34 11.48 9.78 2.72
CA CYS A 34 11.32 8.83 3.80
C CYS A 34 10.20 7.90 3.31
N GLU A 35 10.57 6.89 2.52
CA GLU A 35 9.78 5.70 2.43
C GLU A 35 9.75 5.19 3.86
N SER A 36 8.63 5.46 4.52
CA SER A 36 8.18 4.66 5.64
C SER A 36 8.11 3.24 5.11
N SER A 37 9.25 2.54 5.17
CA SER A 37 9.26 1.10 5.24
C SER A 37 8.30 0.79 6.38
N ALA A 38 7.19 0.16 5.99
CA ALA A 38 6.11 -0.17 6.90
C ALA A 38 6.72 -0.71 8.20
N PRO A 39 6.29 -0.21 9.38
CA PRO A 39 6.85 -0.68 10.64
C PRO A 39 6.80 -2.20 10.62
N SER A 40 7.97 -2.82 10.75
CA SER A 40 8.10 -4.27 10.77
C SER A 40 7.08 -4.78 11.77
N SER A 41 6.09 -5.51 11.25
CA SER A 41 4.95 -5.94 12.02
C SER A 41 5.46 -6.70 13.23
N PHE A 42 4.91 -6.36 14.39
CA PHE A 42 4.91 -7.18 15.58
C PHE A 42 4.87 -8.67 15.21
N ILE A 43 5.55 -9.51 16.00
CA ILE A 43 5.60 -10.98 15.84
C ILE A 43 4.20 -11.60 15.66
N TYR A 44 3.14 -10.88 16.05
CA TYR A 44 1.75 -11.23 15.81
C TYR A 44 1.07 -10.38 14.72
N PRO A 45 0.29 -11.01 13.81
CA PRO A 45 -0.56 -10.30 12.87
C PRO A 45 -1.63 -9.48 13.62
N SER A 46 -2.05 -8.36 13.04
CA SER A 46 -3.20 -7.59 13.55
C SER A 46 -4.49 -8.42 13.45
N GLU A 47 -5.51 -8.07 14.25
CA GLU A 47 -6.82 -8.73 14.22
C GLU A 47 -7.41 -8.76 12.81
N LYS A 48 -7.34 -7.64 12.07
CA LYS A 48 -7.78 -7.57 10.67
C LYS A 48 -7.02 -8.53 9.76
N ALA A 49 -5.70 -8.66 9.95
CA ALA A 49 -4.89 -9.58 9.15
C ALA A 49 -5.20 -11.05 9.50
N MET A 50 -5.50 -11.34 10.77
CA MET A 50 -5.94 -12.67 11.20
C MET A 50 -7.30 -13.02 10.59
N GLU A 51 -8.25 -12.08 10.57
CA GLU A 51 -9.57 -12.29 9.97
C GLU A 51 -9.47 -12.55 8.47
N VAL A 52 -8.67 -11.76 7.74
CA VAL A 52 -8.41 -12.01 6.30
C VAL A 52 -7.83 -13.41 6.10
N ARG A 53 -6.84 -13.81 6.92
CA ARG A 53 -6.25 -15.16 6.87
C ARG A 53 -7.26 -16.26 7.12
N TYR A 54 -8.15 -16.05 8.08
CA TYR A 54 -9.24 -16.99 8.38
C TYR A 54 -10.18 -17.14 7.18
N LEU A 55 -10.66 -16.03 6.62
CA LEU A 55 -11.55 -16.04 5.44
C LEU A 55 -10.90 -16.70 4.22
N CYS A 56 -9.59 -16.50 4.00
CA CYS A 56 -8.86 -17.16 2.91
C CYS A 56 -8.74 -18.68 3.10
N ARG A 57 -8.89 -19.20 4.33
CA ARG A 57 -8.81 -20.64 4.63
C ARG A 57 -10.17 -21.34 4.65
N LEU A 58 -11.26 -20.59 4.84
CA LEU A 58 -12.63 -21.13 4.86
C LEU A 58 -12.97 -22.09 3.71
N PRO A 59 -12.58 -21.82 2.45
CA PRO A 59 -12.92 -22.74 1.36
C PRO A 59 -12.42 -24.17 1.64
N TYR A 60 -11.20 -24.32 2.18
CA TYR A 60 -10.61 -25.64 2.42
C TYR A 60 -11.26 -26.43 3.56
N LEU A 61 -12.10 -25.79 4.37
CA LEU A 61 -12.83 -26.44 5.47
C LEU A 61 -14.15 -27.08 5.03
N ASP A 62 -14.63 -26.77 3.82
CA ASP A 62 -15.85 -27.35 3.26
C ASP A 62 -15.64 -28.85 2.96
N ALA A 63 -16.58 -29.70 3.38
CA ALA A 63 -16.57 -31.13 3.07
C ALA A 63 -16.55 -31.42 1.55
N LYS A 64 -17.07 -30.51 0.73
CA LYS A 64 -17.04 -30.60 -0.74
C LYS A 64 -15.71 -30.16 -1.34
N ALA A 65 -14.82 -29.55 -0.56
CA ALA A 65 -13.54 -29.02 -1.03
C ALA A 65 -12.71 -30.04 -1.83
N PRO A 66 -12.57 -31.33 -1.43
CA PRO A 66 -11.74 -32.29 -2.17
C PRO A 66 -12.14 -32.48 -3.64
N HIS A 67 -13.40 -32.22 -3.98
CA HIS A 67 -13.93 -32.35 -5.35
C HIS A 67 -13.91 -31.03 -6.13
N GLN A 68 -13.64 -29.91 -5.47
CA GLN A 68 -13.63 -28.59 -6.11
C GLN A 68 -12.33 -28.39 -6.88
N ALA A 69 -12.44 -27.83 -8.08
CA ALA A 69 -11.29 -27.58 -8.94
C ALA A 69 -10.30 -26.56 -8.34
N TRP A 70 -10.76 -25.66 -7.45
CA TRP A 70 -9.90 -24.70 -6.75
C TRP A 70 -9.16 -25.27 -5.54
N SER A 71 -9.47 -26.48 -5.08
CA SER A 71 -8.91 -27.07 -3.84
C SER A 71 -7.38 -27.22 -3.84
N LYS A 72 -6.79 -27.37 -5.03
CA LYS A 72 -5.33 -27.46 -5.22
C LYS A 72 -4.67 -26.12 -5.53
N SER A 73 -5.46 -25.05 -5.64
CA SER A 73 -5.00 -23.70 -5.96
C SER A 73 -4.87 -22.87 -4.69
N THR A 74 -4.04 -21.83 -4.73
CA THR A 74 -3.88 -20.89 -3.60
C THR A 74 -4.82 -19.70 -3.76
N PRO A 75 -5.51 -19.26 -2.70
CA PRO A 75 -6.31 -18.04 -2.73
C PRO A 75 -5.39 -16.83 -2.90
N SER A 76 -5.79 -15.91 -3.76
CA SER A 76 -5.04 -14.72 -4.13
C SER A 76 -5.66 -13.45 -3.54
N TRP A 77 -6.99 -13.34 -3.65
CA TRP A 77 -7.75 -12.17 -3.25
C TRP A 77 -9.07 -12.56 -2.60
N ILE A 78 -9.57 -11.73 -1.69
CA ILE A 78 -10.95 -11.76 -1.23
C ILE A 78 -11.64 -10.44 -1.55
N PHE A 79 -12.91 -10.52 -1.91
CA PHE A 79 -13.79 -9.38 -2.10
C PHE A 79 -14.98 -9.50 -1.16
N ILE A 80 -15.16 -8.49 -0.32
CA ILE A 80 -16.21 -8.44 0.70
C ILE A 80 -17.24 -7.40 0.25
N ASN A 81 -18.47 -7.86 0.08
CA ASN A 81 -19.64 -7.03 -0.17
C ASN A 81 -20.55 -7.02 1.07
N GLU A 82 -21.72 -6.39 1.00
CA GLU A 82 -22.75 -6.36 2.04
C GLU A 82 -23.26 -7.75 2.41
N THR A 83 -23.42 -8.63 1.42
CA THR A 83 -24.12 -9.92 1.60
C THR A 83 -23.23 -11.13 1.42
N LYS A 84 -22.09 -10.98 0.74
CA LYS A 84 -21.25 -12.11 0.32
C LYS A 84 -19.77 -11.79 0.36
N ILE A 85 -18.99 -12.84 0.50
CA ILE A 85 -17.54 -12.83 0.43
C ILE A 85 -17.14 -13.78 -0.69
N ILE A 86 -16.31 -13.27 -1.60
CA ILE A 86 -15.81 -14.01 -2.76
C ILE A 86 -14.31 -14.20 -2.59
N VAL A 87 -13.88 -15.45 -2.51
CA VAL A 87 -12.48 -15.85 -2.49
C VAL A 87 -12.06 -16.19 -3.92
N TYR A 88 -11.06 -15.49 -4.44
CA TYR A 88 -10.47 -15.74 -5.75
C TYR A 88 -9.19 -16.56 -5.58
N PHE A 89 -9.01 -17.54 -6.45
CA PHE A 89 -7.84 -18.39 -6.48
C PHE A 89 -6.92 -18.02 -7.65
N LYS A 90 -5.66 -18.47 -7.63
CA LYS A 90 -4.69 -18.20 -8.70
C LYS A 90 -5.05 -18.81 -10.06
N ASN A 91 -5.98 -19.75 -10.09
CA ASN A 91 -6.48 -20.42 -11.30
C ASN A 91 -7.80 -19.82 -11.79
N ASP A 92 -8.07 -18.56 -11.44
CA ASP A 92 -9.27 -17.78 -11.80
C ASP A 92 -10.62 -18.35 -11.33
N LEU A 93 -10.58 -19.43 -10.56
CA LEU A 93 -11.76 -19.97 -9.89
C LEU A 93 -12.09 -19.16 -8.64
N THR A 94 -13.35 -19.28 -8.23
CA THR A 94 -13.87 -18.57 -7.06
C THR A 94 -14.63 -19.48 -6.14
N PHE A 95 -14.66 -19.10 -4.86
CA PHE A 95 -15.52 -19.66 -3.84
C PHE A 95 -16.32 -18.53 -3.21
N VAL A 96 -17.62 -18.75 -3.02
CA VAL A 96 -18.54 -17.73 -2.49
C VAL A 96 -19.13 -18.24 -1.20
N LEU A 97 -19.05 -17.41 -0.15
CA LEU A 97 -19.68 -17.66 1.14
C LEU A 97 -20.55 -16.45 1.56
N PRO A 98 -21.63 -16.69 2.31
CA PRO A 98 -22.46 -15.60 2.84
C PRO A 98 -21.66 -14.77 3.84
N ARG A 99 -21.87 -13.46 3.86
CA ARG A 99 -21.33 -12.60 4.91
C ARG A 99 -22.18 -12.79 6.18
N ASN A 100 -21.54 -13.11 7.29
CA ASN A 100 -22.18 -13.19 8.60
C ASN A 100 -21.92 -11.90 9.40
N SER A 101 -22.65 -11.72 10.51
CA SER A 101 -22.49 -10.58 11.43
C SER A 101 -21.21 -10.63 12.27
N GLU A 102 -20.49 -11.75 12.24
CA GLU A 102 -19.22 -11.94 12.96
C GLU A 102 -18.03 -11.33 12.20
N ILE A 103 -18.18 -11.09 10.90
CA ILE A 103 -17.13 -10.52 10.05
C ILE A 103 -17.06 -9.00 10.22
N THR A 104 -15.97 -8.55 10.83
CA THR A 104 -15.71 -7.14 11.16
C THR A 104 -15.03 -6.40 10.01
N LEU A 105 -14.51 -7.12 9.01
CA LEU A 105 -13.88 -6.52 7.84
C LEU A 105 -14.85 -5.61 7.08
N ALA A 106 -14.33 -4.44 6.69
CA ALA A 106 -15.07 -3.51 5.85
C ALA A 106 -15.31 -4.11 4.45
N GLN A 107 -16.20 -3.48 3.69
CA GLN A 107 -16.35 -3.83 2.28
C GLN A 107 -15.09 -3.42 1.52
N GLY A 108 -14.65 -4.27 0.59
CA GLY A 108 -13.47 -3.98 -0.20
C GLY A 108 -12.74 -5.22 -0.71
N LYS A 109 -11.55 -4.98 -1.24
CA LYS A 109 -10.64 -5.99 -1.79
C LYS A 109 -9.46 -6.17 -0.83
N TYR A 110 -9.20 -7.41 -0.44
CA TYR A 110 -8.07 -7.76 0.43
C TYR A 110 -7.21 -8.85 -0.19
N ARG A 111 -5.92 -8.81 0.08
CA ARG A 111 -4.96 -9.81 -0.41
C ARG A 111 -4.89 -10.98 0.56
N CYS A 112 -4.95 -12.21 0.05
CA CYS A 112 -4.66 -13.39 0.85
C CYS A 112 -3.15 -13.51 1.07
N ILE A 113 -2.73 -13.52 2.34
CA ILE A 113 -1.35 -13.79 2.77
C ILE A 113 -1.40 -15.01 3.68
N LEU A 114 -1.33 -16.20 3.06
CA LEU A 114 -1.41 -17.49 3.75
C LEU A 114 -0.15 -17.84 4.53
#